data_AF-A0A1Y1X386-F1
#
_entry.id   AF-A0A1Y1X386-F1
#
_cell.length_a   1.000
_cell.length_b   1.000
_cell.length_c   1.000
_cell.angle_alpha   90.00
_cell.angle_beta   90.00
_cell.angle_gamma   90.00
#
_symmetry.space_group_name_H-M   'P 1'
#
loop_
_entity.id
_entity.type
_entity.pdbx_description
1 polymer ?
#
loop_
_entity_poly.entity_id
_entity_poly.type
_entity_poly.pdbx_seq_one_letter_code
_entity_poly.pdbx_strand_id
1 'polypeptide(L)'
;MKIFNLILLALVNVWIAFALPASTYEDSTFSYELSTSNKRAVITKVIDKKATAVTIPPFVTVEGQKYFVTEVDKQFLGNTNVQILHVSSDFNIYPNIVLNFRNFAFLGAYNLRTINLKGNKITASAFNGLYGLSDNVLIYGDGTQYLIQDVCFKLLKSWKLPTLKDYTILPVDDMKKDLFTLAKRVKENYEIDSNVMHDDNAAVVFALGRGSRIGIGRVYRNLALYMGVEYHRVQVIADKKSHYAWNFVSTPLNNGTWYFVDIYGNSKNLDCCVYNSDFFMHQNTFKWNILEKVYKEKKLAIPSEDNDDWDNWDKEWVVYNDRIGCEGGVNQYVYPDVDNFSIWIKGKVTVPPKYIFFYV
;
A
#
# COMPACT_ATOMS: atom_id res chain seq x y z
N MET A 1 -31.04 25.96 48.81
CA MET A 1 -30.31 25.46 47.62
C MET A 1 -31.30 24.70 46.75
N LYS A 2 -31.52 25.07 45.48
CA LYS A 2 -32.50 24.38 44.62
C LYS A 2 -31.96 22.98 44.27
N ILE A 3 -32.82 21.96 44.26
CA ILE A 3 -32.50 20.56 43.88
C ILE A 3 -31.67 20.49 42.59
N PHE A 4 -31.92 21.41 41.66
CA PHE A 4 -31.16 21.57 40.42
C PHE A 4 -29.64 21.73 40.65
N ASN A 5 -29.21 22.47 41.68
CA ASN A 5 -27.79 22.67 41.97
C ASN A 5 -27.13 21.39 42.51
N LEU A 6 -27.87 20.54 43.22
CA LEU A 6 -27.37 19.24 43.70
C LEU A 6 -27.22 18.25 42.55
N ILE A 7 -28.19 18.22 41.61
CA ILE A 7 -28.12 17.37 40.41
C ILE A 7 -26.95 17.79 39.52
N LEU A 8 -26.76 19.10 39.30
CA LEU A 8 -25.65 19.61 38.50
C LEU A 8 -24.30 19.28 39.14
N LEU A 9 -24.16 19.42 40.46
CA LEU A 9 -22.95 19.06 41.19
C LEU A 9 -22.66 17.55 41.11
N ALA A 10 -23.69 16.71 41.20
CA ALA A 10 -23.55 15.27 41.04
C ALA A 10 -23.10 14.90 39.63
N LEU A 11 -23.69 15.51 38.59
CA LEU A 11 -23.26 15.31 37.21
C LEU A 11 -21.80 15.74 37.02
N VAL A 12 -21.41 16.94 37.44
CA VAL A 12 -20.03 17.41 37.33
C VAL A 12 -19.04 16.46 38.03
N ASN A 13 -19.37 15.95 39.22
CA ASN A 13 -18.53 14.96 39.91
C ASN A 13 -18.41 13.63 39.17
N VAL A 14 -19.50 13.15 38.56
CA VAL A 14 -19.48 11.96 37.71
C VAL A 14 -18.60 12.18 36.47
N TRP A 15 -18.73 13.34 35.80
CA TRP A 15 -17.91 13.70 34.66
C TRP A 15 -16.42 13.85 35.01
N ILE A 16 -16.08 14.41 36.18
CA ILE A 16 -14.70 14.50 36.68
C ILE A 16 -14.12 13.11 36.98
N ALA A 17 -14.91 12.20 37.56
CA ALA A 17 -14.48 10.82 37.82
C ALA A 17 -14.19 10.03 36.52
N PHE A 18 -14.91 10.32 35.44
CA PHE A 18 -14.63 9.76 34.11
C PHE A 18 -13.52 10.50 33.35
N ALA A 19 -13.15 11.72 33.78
CA ALA A 19 -12.07 12.51 33.22
C ALA A 19 -10.73 12.30 33.96
N LEU A 20 -10.49 11.09 34.50
CA LEU A 20 -9.17 10.73 35.01
C LEU A 20 -8.13 10.99 33.92
N PRO A 21 -7.10 11.82 34.18
CA PRO A 21 -6.12 12.16 33.18
C PRO A 21 -5.42 10.89 32.71
N ALA A 22 -5.13 10.82 31.41
CA ALA A 22 -4.28 9.76 30.91
C ALA A 22 -2.94 9.83 31.67
N SER A 23 -2.55 8.72 32.30
CA SER A 23 -1.30 8.68 33.04
C SER A 23 -0.15 8.50 32.05
N THR A 24 0.94 9.22 32.28
CA THR A 24 2.16 9.01 31.50
C THR A 24 3.01 7.95 32.17
N TYR A 25 3.63 7.09 31.37
CA TYR A 25 4.55 6.06 31.83
C TYR A 25 5.74 5.98 30.88
N GLU A 26 6.93 5.72 31.40
CA GLU A 26 8.15 5.55 30.62
C GLU A 26 8.78 4.20 31.00
N ASP A 27 9.07 3.36 30.01
CA ASP A 27 9.95 2.19 30.20
C ASP A 27 11.40 2.54 29.79
N SER A 28 12.25 1.57 29.48
CA SER A 28 13.62 1.85 29.04
C SER A 28 13.73 2.41 27.61
N THR A 29 12.70 2.26 26.78
CA THR A 29 12.73 2.52 25.33
C THR A 29 11.72 3.60 24.92
N PHE A 30 10.50 3.54 25.44
CA PHE A 30 9.37 4.35 25.03
C PHE A 30 8.72 5.11 26.20
N SER A 31 8.08 6.22 25.85
CA SER A 31 7.07 6.86 26.68
C SER A 31 5.68 6.52 26.14
N TYR A 32 4.75 6.37 27.06
CA TYR A 32 3.39 5.95 26.83
C TYR A 32 2.41 6.92 27.46
N GLU A 33 1.31 7.16 26.77
CA GLU A 33 0.07 7.66 27.35
C GLU A 33 -0.84 6.46 27.63
N LEU A 34 -1.24 6.28 28.89
CA LEU A 34 -2.02 5.13 29.36
C LEU A 34 -3.47 5.54 29.63
N SER A 35 -4.39 4.73 29.13
CA SER A 35 -5.81 4.83 29.46
C SER A 35 -6.19 3.68 30.40
N THR A 36 -6.50 4.04 31.64
CA THR A 36 -6.85 3.08 32.71
C THR A 36 -8.20 2.42 32.49
N SER A 37 -9.15 3.13 31.87
CA SER A 37 -10.53 2.67 31.67
C SER A 37 -10.65 1.52 30.66
N ASN A 38 -9.79 1.49 29.64
CA ASN A 38 -9.85 0.51 28.56
C ASN A 38 -8.53 -0.28 28.38
N LYS A 39 -7.57 -0.11 29.31
CA LYS A 39 -6.26 -0.77 29.31
C LYS A 39 -5.50 -0.58 27.99
N ARG A 40 -5.59 0.62 27.41
CA ARG A 40 -4.86 0.99 26.19
C ARG A 40 -3.60 1.79 26.51
N ALA A 41 -2.59 1.63 25.67
CA ALA A 41 -1.38 2.42 25.64
C ALA A 41 -1.18 3.03 24.24
N VAL A 42 -0.71 4.27 24.22
CA VAL A 42 -0.27 4.99 23.03
C VAL A 42 1.21 5.28 23.18
N ILE A 43 2.05 4.85 22.24
CA ILE A 43 3.48 5.21 22.25
C ILE A 43 3.61 6.66 21.78
N THR A 44 4.15 7.53 22.63
CA THR A 44 4.26 8.97 22.34
C THR A 44 5.65 9.37 21.85
N LYS A 45 6.71 8.72 22.34
CA LYS A 45 8.10 8.99 21.94
C LYS A 45 9.02 7.82 22.24
N VAL A 46 10.11 7.69 21.48
CA VAL A 46 11.30 6.94 21.89
C VAL A 46 12.15 7.81 22.82
N ILE A 47 12.39 7.33 24.03
CA ILE A 47 13.18 8.03 25.05
C ILE A 47 14.65 7.62 25.04
N ASP A 48 14.98 6.40 24.60
CA ASP A 48 16.37 5.99 24.43
C ASP A 48 17.00 6.71 23.22
N LYS A 49 17.77 7.76 23.50
CA LYS A 49 18.46 8.56 22.47
C LYS A 49 19.62 7.83 21.80
N LYS A 50 20.10 6.72 22.37
CA LYS A 50 21.17 5.89 21.81
C LYS A 50 20.63 4.74 20.97
N ALA A 51 19.34 4.43 21.06
CA ALA A 51 18.73 3.36 20.29
C ALA A 51 18.88 3.60 18.78
N THR A 52 19.44 2.60 18.09
CA THR A 52 19.49 2.53 16.62
C THR A 52 18.40 1.61 16.06
N ALA A 53 17.84 0.74 16.89
CA ALA A 53 16.72 -0.13 16.56
C ALA A 53 15.73 -0.17 17.73
N VAL A 54 14.44 -0.19 17.44
CA VAL A 54 13.38 -0.30 18.45
C VAL A 54 12.31 -1.28 17.99
N THR A 55 11.67 -1.95 18.96
CA THR A 55 10.58 -2.91 18.71
C THR A 55 9.34 -2.47 19.45
N ILE A 56 8.25 -2.22 18.74
CA ILE A 56 6.94 -1.94 19.33
C ILE A 56 6.37 -3.24 19.93
N PRO A 57 6.16 -3.30 21.26
CA PRO A 57 5.56 -4.46 21.89
C PRO A 57 4.02 -4.41 21.78
N PRO A 58 3.31 -5.55 21.92
CA PRO A 58 1.84 -5.58 21.92
C PRO A 58 1.22 -5.00 23.20
N PHE A 59 1.97 -4.95 24.30
CA PHE A 59 1.53 -4.36 25.57
C PHE A 59 2.73 -3.94 26.41
N VAL A 60 2.48 -3.07 27.38
CA VAL A 60 3.40 -2.71 28.46
C VAL A 60 2.78 -3.11 29.80
N THR A 61 3.60 -3.45 30.80
CA THR A 61 3.12 -3.83 32.14
C THR A 61 3.48 -2.76 33.16
N VAL A 62 2.46 -2.19 33.82
CA VAL A 62 2.61 -1.13 34.81
C VAL A 62 1.89 -1.58 36.08
N GLU A 63 2.62 -1.67 37.19
CA GLU A 63 2.07 -2.13 38.49
C GLU A 63 1.32 -3.48 38.40
N GLY A 64 1.86 -4.41 37.61
CA GLY A 64 1.27 -5.74 37.39
C GLY A 64 0.07 -5.76 36.43
N GLN A 65 -0.32 -4.62 35.86
CA GLN A 65 -1.43 -4.50 34.91
C GLN A 65 -0.91 -4.35 33.48
N LYS A 66 -1.50 -5.08 32.52
CA LYS A 66 -1.18 -4.95 31.11
C LYS A 66 -1.97 -3.82 30.46
N TYR A 67 -1.27 -2.99 29.68
CA TYR A 67 -1.85 -1.96 28.82
C TYR A 67 -1.46 -2.26 27.37
N PHE A 68 -2.44 -2.52 26.53
CA PHE A 68 -2.21 -2.92 25.14
C PHE A 68 -1.84 -1.73 24.28
N VAL A 69 -0.72 -1.85 23.56
CA VAL A 69 -0.28 -0.83 22.61
C VAL A 69 -1.20 -0.87 21.41
N THR A 70 -2.00 0.19 21.24
CA THR A 70 -2.98 0.27 20.15
C THR A 70 -2.66 1.38 19.17
N GLU A 71 -1.82 2.34 19.56
CA GLU A 71 -1.52 3.50 18.73
C GLU A 71 -0.08 3.95 18.90
N VAL A 72 0.46 4.51 17.82
CA VAL A 72 1.73 5.22 17.78
C VAL A 72 1.43 6.66 17.42
N ASP A 73 1.87 7.59 18.26
CA ASP A 73 1.53 8.99 18.14
C ASP A 73 2.38 9.72 17.09
N LYS A 74 1.96 10.95 16.78
CA LYS A 74 2.68 11.88 15.91
C LYS A 74 4.14 12.04 16.36
N GLN A 75 5.07 12.02 15.40
CA GLN A 75 6.50 12.29 15.61
C GLN A 75 7.17 11.40 16.69
N PHE A 76 6.69 10.17 16.94
CA PHE A 76 7.25 9.34 18.02
C PHE A 76 8.74 9.00 17.83
N LEU A 77 9.23 9.02 16.59
CA LEU A 77 10.65 8.85 16.22
C LEU A 77 11.36 10.18 15.90
N GLY A 78 10.71 11.32 16.11
CA GLY A 78 11.26 12.63 15.81
C GLY A 78 12.58 12.88 16.57
N ASN A 79 13.62 13.30 15.84
CA ASN A 79 14.94 13.61 16.41
C ASN A 79 15.59 12.42 17.16
N THR A 80 15.42 11.21 16.64
CA THR A 80 16.06 9.99 17.17
C THR A 80 17.13 9.46 16.22
N ASN A 81 18.02 8.60 16.72
CA ASN A 81 19.02 7.88 15.92
C ASN A 81 18.49 6.53 15.40
N VAL A 82 17.19 6.26 15.57
CA VAL A 82 16.57 4.99 15.19
C VAL A 82 16.60 4.85 13.67
N GLN A 83 17.21 3.77 13.20
CA GLN A 83 17.32 3.38 11.81
C GLN A 83 16.37 2.22 11.47
N ILE A 84 16.02 1.40 12.47
CA ILE A 84 15.20 0.21 12.29
C ILE A 84 14.03 0.21 13.28
N LEU A 85 12.81 0.12 12.75
CA LEU A 85 11.60 -0.09 13.52
C LEU A 85 11.07 -1.49 13.28
N HIS A 86 10.85 -2.25 14.35
CA HIS A 86 10.14 -3.52 14.32
C HIS A 86 8.76 -3.36 14.98
N VAL A 87 7.73 -3.97 14.39
CA VAL A 87 6.51 -4.32 15.11
C VAL A 87 6.62 -5.80 15.48
N SER A 88 6.36 -6.15 16.74
CA SER A 88 6.51 -7.54 17.20
C SER A 88 5.49 -8.48 16.54
N SER A 89 5.92 -9.71 16.21
CA SER A 89 5.00 -10.77 15.78
C SER A 89 3.97 -11.16 16.83
N ASP A 90 4.21 -10.81 18.10
CA ASP A 90 3.33 -11.13 19.23
C ASP A 90 1.96 -10.46 19.13
N PHE A 91 1.80 -9.44 18.28
CA PHE A 91 0.47 -8.90 17.94
C PHE A 91 -0.47 -9.98 17.40
N ASN A 92 0.05 -11.04 16.74
CA ASN A 92 -0.76 -12.16 16.27
C ASN A 92 -1.42 -12.97 17.40
N ILE A 93 -0.88 -12.92 18.62
CA ILE A 93 -1.42 -13.62 19.79
C ILE A 93 -2.66 -12.90 20.34
N TYR A 94 -2.81 -11.61 20.01
CA TYR A 94 -3.85 -10.74 20.55
C TYR A 94 -4.84 -10.32 19.45
N PRO A 95 -5.82 -11.18 19.09
CA PRO A 95 -6.65 -10.98 17.91
C PRO A 95 -7.52 -9.72 17.96
N ASN A 96 -7.73 -9.12 19.12
CA ASN A 96 -8.56 -7.91 19.26
C ASN A 96 -7.75 -6.61 19.33
N ILE A 97 -6.41 -6.69 19.21
CA ILE A 97 -5.54 -5.54 19.26
C ILE A 97 -5.17 -5.13 17.84
N VAL A 98 -5.41 -3.86 17.53
CA VAL A 98 -5.02 -3.23 16.27
C VAL A 98 -3.98 -2.17 16.59
N LEU A 99 -2.82 -2.25 15.96
CA LEU A 99 -1.81 -1.19 16.04
C LEU A 99 -2.07 -0.17 14.95
N ASN A 100 -2.32 1.08 15.34
CA ASN A 100 -2.57 2.16 14.41
C ASN A 100 -1.46 3.23 14.45
N PHE A 101 -0.83 3.50 13.31
CA PHE A 101 0.06 4.66 13.15
C PHE A 101 -0.78 5.93 12.96
N ARG A 102 -0.72 6.88 13.92
CA ARG A 102 -1.44 8.15 13.82
C ARG A 102 -0.87 9.03 12.72
N ASN A 103 -1.64 10.04 12.32
CA ASN A 103 -1.20 11.04 11.35
C ASN A 103 0.15 11.63 11.76
N PHE A 104 1.08 11.64 10.82
CA PHE A 104 2.43 12.16 11.00
C PHE A 104 3.27 11.40 12.04
N ALA A 105 2.99 10.11 12.27
CA ALA A 105 3.77 9.28 13.20
C ALA A 105 5.28 9.32 12.88
N PHE A 106 5.63 9.30 11.59
CA PHE A 106 7.02 9.27 11.13
C PHE A 106 7.60 10.65 10.79
N LEU A 107 6.89 11.73 11.09
CA LEU A 107 7.40 13.07 10.84
C LEU A 107 8.68 13.31 11.65
N GLY A 108 9.76 13.71 10.97
CA GLY A 108 11.07 13.93 11.59
C GLY A 108 11.88 12.65 11.85
N ALA A 109 11.45 11.49 11.34
CA ALA A 109 12.18 10.23 11.44
C ALA A 109 13.29 10.11 10.36
N TYR A 110 14.16 11.12 10.25
CA TYR A 110 15.13 11.27 9.16
C TYR A 110 16.17 10.14 9.07
N ASN A 111 16.43 9.45 10.19
CA ASN A 111 17.38 8.34 10.27
C ASN A 111 16.74 6.99 9.98
N LEU A 112 15.40 6.89 9.94
CA LEU A 112 14.71 5.64 9.71
C LEU A 112 14.97 5.13 8.28
N ARG A 113 15.44 3.89 8.18
CA ARG A 113 15.73 3.18 6.93
C ARG A 113 14.90 1.93 6.76
N THR A 114 14.36 1.39 7.83
CA THR A 114 13.71 0.09 7.79
C THR A 114 12.53 0.03 8.73
N ILE A 115 11.39 -0.41 8.21
CA ILE A 115 10.18 -0.72 8.96
C ILE A 115 9.81 -2.18 8.68
N ASN A 116 9.97 -3.02 9.69
CA ASN A 116 9.59 -4.42 9.66
C ASN A 116 8.28 -4.61 10.43
N LEU A 117 7.20 -4.77 9.69
CA LEU A 117 5.85 -4.94 10.21
C LEU A 117 5.57 -6.43 10.38
N LYS A 118 5.69 -6.95 11.60
CA LYS A 118 5.21 -8.28 11.95
C LYS A 118 3.88 -8.18 12.71
N GLY A 119 2.89 -8.95 12.31
CA GLY A 119 1.56 -8.93 12.94
C GLY A 119 0.41 -8.66 11.98
N ASN A 120 -0.75 -9.23 12.27
CA ASN A 120 -1.88 -9.31 11.34
C ASN A 120 -2.91 -8.16 11.42
N LYS A 121 -2.68 -7.15 12.26
CA LYS A 121 -3.62 -6.03 12.48
C LYS A 121 -2.88 -4.71 12.65
N ILE A 122 -2.34 -4.21 11.55
CA ILE A 122 -1.60 -2.95 11.48
C ILE A 122 -2.35 -2.00 10.54
N THR A 123 -2.64 -0.79 11.02
CA THR A 123 -3.41 0.24 10.30
C THR A 123 -2.72 1.60 10.37
N ALA A 124 -3.21 2.58 9.61
CA ALA A 124 -2.77 3.97 9.68
C ALA A 124 -3.96 4.94 9.69
N SER A 125 -3.97 5.98 10.53
CA SER A 125 -5.12 6.87 10.73
C SER A 125 -5.64 7.56 9.46
N ALA A 126 -4.81 7.67 8.43
CA ALA A 126 -5.13 8.08 7.07
C ALA A 126 -3.89 7.80 6.19
N PHE A 127 -3.88 8.33 4.95
CA PHE A 127 -2.66 8.45 4.15
C PHE A 127 -1.49 9.07 4.95
N ASN A 128 -1.79 10.06 5.81
CA ASN A 128 -0.78 10.78 6.58
C ASN A 128 -0.13 9.94 7.69
N GLY A 129 -0.60 8.72 7.99
CA GLY A 129 0.00 7.89 9.03
C GLY A 129 1.44 7.48 8.73
N LEU A 130 1.79 7.39 7.44
CA LEU A 130 3.14 7.07 6.96
C LEU A 130 3.92 8.31 6.48
N TYR A 131 3.35 9.51 6.65
CA TYR A 131 3.98 10.75 6.20
C TYR A 131 5.26 11.05 7.00
N GLY A 132 6.28 11.54 6.30
CA GLY A 132 7.55 11.99 6.88
C GLY A 132 8.67 10.95 6.84
N LEU A 133 8.44 9.81 6.18
CA LEU A 133 9.48 8.84 5.90
C LEU A 133 10.52 9.37 4.90
N SER A 134 11.75 8.85 5.01
CA SER A 134 12.84 9.19 4.08
C SER A 134 12.77 8.36 2.79
N ASP A 135 13.40 8.86 1.73
CA ASP A 135 13.46 8.18 0.41
C ASP A 135 14.27 6.86 0.44
N ASN A 136 14.97 6.60 1.54
CA ASN A 136 15.78 5.40 1.76
C ASN A 136 15.09 4.37 2.65
N VAL A 137 13.76 4.47 2.84
CA VAL A 137 13.02 3.54 3.70
C VAL A 137 12.65 2.26 2.96
N LEU A 138 12.86 1.11 3.60
CA LEU A 138 12.29 -0.19 3.24
C LEU A 138 11.13 -0.51 4.18
N ILE A 139 9.98 -0.89 3.63
CA ILE A 139 8.83 -1.40 4.39
C ILE A 139 8.57 -2.85 3.99
N TYR A 140 8.62 -3.77 4.95
CA TYR A 140 8.44 -5.20 4.71
C TYR A 140 7.89 -5.92 5.95
N GLY A 141 7.63 -7.23 5.82
CA GLY A 141 7.06 -8.08 6.85
C GLY A 141 5.61 -8.47 6.53
N ASP A 142 5.13 -9.56 7.14
CA ASP A 142 3.80 -10.13 6.93
C ASP A 142 2.66 -9.16 7.31
N GLY A 143 2.94 -8.21 8.19
CA GLY A 143 2.02 -7.13 8.56
C GLY A 143 1.83 -6.05 7.50
N THR A 144 2.72 -5.97 6.51
CA THR A 144 2.67 -4.95 5.46
C THR A 144 1.38 -5.05 4.64
N GLN A 145 0.92 -6.26 4.33
CA GLN A 145 -0.31 -6.44 3.55
C GLN A 145 -1.56 -5.86 4.25
N TYR A 146 -1.62 -5.92 5.58
CA TYR A 146 -2.73 -5.40 6.37
C TYR A 146 -2.71 -3.87 6.41
N LEU A 147 -1.52 -3.29 6.51
CA LEU A 147 -1.35 -1.84 6.38
C LEU A 147 -1.77 -1.36 4.99
N ILE A 148 -1.33 -2.04 3.93
CA ILE A 148 -1.69 -1.70 2.55
C ILE A 148 -3.19 -1.84 2.30
N GLN A 149 -3.82 -2.89 2.85
CA GLN A 149 -5.27 -3.07 2.80
C GLN A 149 -6.01 -1.87 3.40
N ASP A 150 -5.66 -1.50 4.62
CA ASP A 150 -6.28 -0.38 5.33
C ASP A 150 -6.09 0.94 4.57
N VAL A 151 -4.87 1.20 4.06
CA VAL A 151 -4.56 2.38 3.24
C VAL A 151 -5.40 2.40 1.95
N CYS A 152 -5.51 1.27 1.25
CA CYS A 152 -6.31 1.18 0.02
C CYS A 152 -7.79 1.49 0.29
N PHE A 153 -8.40 0.90 1.32
CA PHE A 153 -9.79 1.19 1.67
C PHE A 153 -10.03 2.68 1.98
N LYS A 154 -9.12 3.28 2.74
CA LYS A 154 -9.20 4.71 3.10
C LYS A 154 -9.02 5.60 1.86
N LEU A 155 -8.09 5.29 0.98
CA LEU A 155 -7.86 6.04 -0.26
C LEU A 155 -9.06 5.95 -1.20
N LEU A 156 -9.54 4.74 -1.49
CA LEU A 156 -10.71 4.53 -2.35
C LEU A 156 -11.93 5.29 -1.83
N LYS A 157 -12.19 5.22 -0.52
CA LYS A 157 -13.27 5.99 0.12
C LYS A 157 -13.05 7.50 -0.02
N SER A 158 -11.82 7.99 0.21
CA SER A 158 -11.51 9.42 0.09
C SER A 158 -11.68 9.95 -1.34
N TRP A 159 -11.38 9.12 -2.34
CA TRP A 159 -11.54 9.44 -3.76
C TRP A 159 -12.93 9.16 -4.30
N LYS A 160 -13.85 8.67 -3.45
CA LYS A 160 -15.22 8.27 -3.81
C LYS A 160 -15.25 7.18 -4.90
N LEU A 161 -14.28 6.28 -4.86
CA LEU A 161 -14.22 5.07 -5.67
C LEU A 161 -14.87 3.90 -4.94
N PRO A 162 -15.37 2.89 -5.67
CA PRO A 162 -15.98 1.71 -5.06
C PRO A 162 -14.97 0.90 -4.24
N THR A 163 -15.49 0.14 -3.29
CA THR A 163 -14.72 -0.80 -2.47
C THR A 163 -15.44 -2.15 -2.48
N LEU A 164 -14.72 -3.24 -2.79
CA LEU A 164 -15.27 -4.60 -2.85
C LEU A 164 -16.53 -4.74 -3.73
N LYS A 165 -16.58 -4.01 -4.84
CA LYS A 165 -17.66 -4.09 -5.83
C LYS A 165 -17.51 -5.37 -6.64
N ASP A 166 -18.58 -6.15 -6.75
CA ASP A 166 -18.58 -7.37 -7.55
C ASP A 166 -18.66 -7.03 -9.05
N TYR A 167 -17.52 -7.07 -9.73
CA TYR A 167 -17.43 -6.81 -11.17
C TYR A 167 -17.80 -8.01 -12.05
N THR A 168 -18.07 -9.19 -11.48
CA THR A 168 -18.42 -10.39 -12.26
C THR A 168 -19.83 -10.33 -12.84
N ILE A 169 -20.71 -9.54 -12.22
CA ILE A 169 -22.12 -9.40 -12.58
C ILE A 169 -22.45 -8.06 -13.26
N LEU A 170 -21.45 -7.18 -13.44
CA LEU A 170 -21.65 -5.82 -13.91
C LEU A 170 -21.18 -5.62 -15.36
N PRO A 171 -21.77 -4.67 -16.11
CA PRO A 171 -21.31 -4.32 -17.45
C PRO A 171 -19.81 -3.99 -17.48
N VAL A 172 -19.12 -4.46 -18.53
CA VAL A 172 -17.68 -4.22 -18.74
C VAL A 172 -17.32 -2.74 -18.68
N ASP A 173 -18.19 -1.88 -19.22
CA ASP A 173 -17.98 -0.44 -19.25
C ASP A 173 -17.96 0.20 -17.86
N ASP A 174 -18.69 -0.35 -16.89
CA ASP A 174 -18.69 0.18 -15.52
C ASP A 174 -17.36 -0.12 -14.82
N MET A 175 -16.84 -1.34 -15.00
CA MET A 175 -15.50 -1.70 -14.53
C MET A 175 -14.43 -0.80 -15.17
N LYS A 176 -14.49 -0.60 -16.49
CA LYS A 176 -13.54 0.25 -17.22
C LYS A 176 -13.61 1.72 -16.76
N LYS A 177 -14.80 2.28 -16.55
CA LYS A 177 -14.96 3.65 -16.02
C LYS A 177 -14.37 3.80 -14.63
N ASP A 178 -14.63 2.84 -13.75
CA ASP A 178 -14.09 2.85 -12.39
C ASP A 178 -12.56 2.75 -12.41
N LEU A 179 -11.99 1.85 -13.23
CA LEU A 179 -10.55 1.65 -13.39
C LEU A 179 -9.84 2.82 -14.09
N PHE A 180 -10.51 3.50 -15.02
CA PHE A 180 -10.05 4.75 -15.62
C PHE A 180 -9.96 5.86 -14.56
N THR A 181 -11.02 5.99 -13.75
CA THR A 181 -11.06 6.96 -12.66
C THR A 181 -9.98 6.66 -11.62
N LEU A 182 -9.76 5.38 -11.31
CA LEU A 182 -8.63 4.96 -10.47
C LEU A 182 -7.29 5.39 -11.06
N ALA A 183 -7.04 5.12 -12.35
CA ALA A 183 -5.77 5.50 -12.98
C ALA A 183 -5.53 7.01 -12.93
N LYS A 184 -6.58 7.81 -13.14
CA LYS A 184 -6.53 9.26 -12.99
C LYS A 184 -6.15 9.67 -11.57
N ARG A 185 -6.78 9.08 -10.54
CA ARG A 185 -6.44 9.36 -9.14
C ARG A 185 -5.02 8.96 -8.79
N VAL A 186 -4.54 7.83 -9.29
CA VAL A 186 -3.14 7.43 -9.12
C VAL A 186 -2.21 8.45 -9.75
N LYS A 187 -2.45 8.86 -11.01
CA LYS A 187 -1.64 9.90 -11.68
C LYS A 187 -1.63 11.24 -10.93
N GLU A 188 -2.77 11.65 -10.35
CA GLU A 188 -2.92 12.90 -9.61
C GLU A 188 -2.22 12.91 -8.24
N ASN A 189 -2.03 11.74 -7.62
CA ASN A 189 -1.53 11.62 -6.24
C ASN A 189 -0.14 10.98 -6.14
N TYR A 190 0.40 10.44 -7.23
CA TYR A 190 1.69 9.76 -7.26
C TYR A 190 2.60 10.33 -8.35
N GLU A 191 3.89 10.47 -8.04
CA GLU A 191 4.90 10.98 -8.96
C GLU A 191 5.92 9.89 -9.32
N ILE A 192 6.39 9.89 -10.58
CA ILE A 192 7.50 9.04 -10.99
C ILE A 192 8.81 9.65 -10.47
N ASP A 193 9.51 8.93 -9.61
CA ASP A 193 10.81 9.33 -9.07
C ASP A 193 11.68 8.08 -8.86
N SER A 194 12.74 7.94 -9.66
CA SER A 194 13.68 6.82 -9.58
C SER A 194 14.83 7.05 -8.60
N ASN A 195 14.79 8.13 -7.82
CA ASN A 195 15.77 8.41 -6.77
C ASN A 195 15.37 7.80 -5.41
N VAL A 196 14.14 7.27 -5.30
CA VAL A 196 13.69 6.52 -4.13
C VAL A 196 14.41 5.17 -4.12
N MET A 197 15.00 4.77 -3.00
CA MET A 197 15.86 3.57 -2.94
C MET A 197 15.11 2.27 -3.22
N HIS A 198 13.87 2.17 -2.75
CA HIS A 198 12.99 1.02 -2.93
C HIS A 198 11.74 1.46 -3.71
N ASP A 199 11.98 2.13 -4.84
CA ASP A 199 10.97 2.81 -5.65
C ASP A 199 9.90 1.87 -6.24
N ASP A 200 10.17 0.56 -6.27
CA ASP A 200 9.26 -0.48 -6.75
C ASP A 200 8.42 -1.09 -5.62
N ASN A 201 8.73 -0.82 -4.36
CA ASN A 201 8.00 -1.32 -3.21
C ASN A 201 6.69 -0.54 -3.02
N ALA A 202 5.55 -1.19 -3.20
CA ALA A 202 4.23 -0.56 -3.13
C ALA A 202 3.98 0.13 -1.77
N ALA A 203 4.43 -0.44 -0.66
CA ALA A 203 4.24 0.18 0.66
C ALA A 203 5.07 1.46 0.81
N VAL A 204 6.29 1.47 0.28
CA VAL A 204 7.12 2.67 0.18
C VAL A 204 6.45 3.71 -0.71
N VAL A 205 5.95 3.32 -1.88
CA VAL A 205 5.26 4.23 -2.83
C VAL A 205 3.99 4.79 -2.22
N PHE A 206 3.18 3.99 -1.51
CA PHE A 206 2.01 4.46 -0.76
C PHE A 206 2.38 5.49 0.30
N ALA A 207 3.50 5.30 0.98
CA ALA A 207 3.93 6.20 2.05
C ALA A 207 4.52 7.52 1.54
N LEU A 208 5.32 7.46 0.47
CA LEU A 208 6.04 8.62 -0.06
C LEU A 208 5.25 9.38 -1.12
N GLY A 209 4.24 8.76 -1.74
CA GLY A 209 3.52 9.35 -2.88
C GLY A 209 4.35 9.41 -4.16
N ARG A 210 5.45 8.66 -4.23
CA ARG A 210 6.36 8.62 -5.39
C ARG A 210 7.16 7.33 -5.46
N GLY A 211 7.59 6.97 -6.66
CA GLY A 211 8.43 5.79 -6.91
C GLY A 211 8.59 5.48 -8.40
N SER A 212 9.02 4.28 -8.75
CA SER A 212 9.17 3.86 -10.15
C SER A 212 7.82 3.56 -10.79
N ARG A 213 7.84 3.40 -12.11
CA ARG A 213 6.66 2.93 -12.87
C ARG A 213 6.16 1.58 -12.36
N ILE A 214 7.06 0.70 -11.91
CA ILE A 214 6.68 -0.59 -11.32
C ILE A 214 5.98 -0.39 -9.99
N GLY A 215 6.56 0.42 -9.10
CA GLY A 215 5.98 0.72 -7.79
C GLY A 215 4.59 1.35 -7.89
N ILE A 216 4.43 2.34 -8.78
CA ILE A 216 3.12 2.97 -9.02
C ILE A 216 2.15 2.00 -9.70
N GLY A 217 2.63 1.15 -10.61
CA GLY A 217 1.84 0.06 -11.18
C GLY A 217 1.31 -0.90 -10.10
N ARG A 218 2.13 -1.21 -9.09
CA ARG A 218 1.72 -2.02 -7.93
C ARG A 218 0.72 -1.28 -7.03
N VAL A 219 0.85 0.04 -6.87
CA VAL A 219 -0.16 0.88 -6.19
C VAL A 219 -1.51 0.76 -6.89
N TYR A 220 -1.55 0.99 -8.22
CA TYR A 220 -2.76 0.84 -9.02
C TYR A 220 -3.36 -0.56 -8.88
N ARG A 221 -2.53 -1.60 -8.99
CA ARG A 221 -2.95 -3.00 -8.83
C ARG A 221 -3.60 -3.23 -7.47
N ASN A 222 -2.96 -2.84 -6.37
CA ASN A 222 -3.53 -3.03 -5.02
C ASN A 222 -4.87 -2.31 -4.87
N LEU A 223 -4.98 -1.06 -5.33
CA LEU A 223 -6.24 -0.32 -5.28
C LEU A 223 -7.33 -1.01 -6.10
N ALA A 224 -7.03 -1.48 -7.31
CA ALA A 224 -7.98 -2.23 -8.14
C ALA A 224 -8.47 -3.52 -7.47
N LEU A 225 -7.58 -4.26 -6.79
CA LEU A 225 -7.97 -5.45 -6.01
C LEU A 225 -8.99 -5.08 -4.93
N TYR A 226 -8.76 -3.99 -4.19
CA TYR A 226 -9.68 -3.55 -3.13
C TYR A 226 -10.92 -2.82 -3.66
N MET A 227 -10.94 -2.39 -4.92
CA MET A 227 -12.19 -2.03 -5.62
C MET A 227 -13.05 -3.26 -5.92
N GLY A 228 -12.48 -4.47 -5.92
CA GLY A 228 -13.16 -5.74 -6.18
C GLY A 228 -12.73 -6.44 -7.47
N VAL A 229 -11.68 -5.97 -8.16
CA VAL A 229 -11.12 -6.69 -9.31
C VAL A 229 -10.42 -7.96 -8.84
N GLU A 230 -10.71 -9.09 -9.49
CA GLU A 230 -10.11 -10.37 -9.14
C GLU A 230 -8.58 -10.37 -9.31
N TYR A 231 -7.88 -11.08 -8.42
CA TYR A 231 -6.41 -11.09 -8.35
C TYR A 231 -5.72 -11.40 -9.69
N HIS A 232 -6.23 -12.37 -10.43
CA HIS A 232 -5.66 -12.82 -11.70
C HIS A 232 -6.07 -11.94 -12.91
N ARG A 233 -6.82 -10.86 -12.69
CA ARG A 233 -7.33 -9.96 -13.74
C ARG A 233 -6.65 -8.60 -13.78
N VAL A 234 -5.73 -8.33 -12.87
CA VAL A 234 -4.93 -7.10 -12.88
C VAL A 234 -3.50 -7.43 -12.52
N GLN A 235 -2.59 -7.12 -13.44
CA GLN A 235 -1.17 -7.40 -13.31
C GLN A 235 -0.34 -6.14 -13.55
N VAL A 236 0.90 -6.17 -13.09
CA VAL A 236 1.93 -5.20 -13.46
C VAL A 236 2.89 -5.90 -14.41
N ILE A 237 3.19 -5.26 -15.53
CA ILE A 237 4.12 -5.78 -16.52
C ILE A 237 5.21 -4.74 -16.75
N ALA A 238 6.45 -5.17 -16.89
CA ALA A 238 7.56 -4.29 -17.24
C ALA A 238 8.48 -4.94 -18.28
N ASP A 239 9.28 -4.11 -18.94
CA ASP A 239 10.43 -4.62 -19.68
C ASP A 239 11.47 -5.23 -18.71
N LYS A 240 12.30 -6.17 -19.17
CA LYS A 240 13.34 -6.81 -18.34
C LYS A 240 14.32 -5.83 -17.69
N LYS A 241 14.49 -4.65 -18.29
CA LYS A 241 15.34 -3.58 -17.77
C LYS A 241 14.61 -2.65 -16.79
N SER A 242 13.32 -2.89 -16.55
CA SER A 242 12.47 -2.13 -15.63
C SER A 242 12.41 -0.63 -15.93
N HIS A 243 12.71 -0.22 -17.16
CA HIS A 243 12.62 1.17 -17.59
C HIS A 243 11.17 1.61 -17.77
N TYR A 244 10.32 0.68 -18.17
CA TYR A 244 8.92 0.92 -18.46
C TYR A 244 8.06 -0.15 -17.84
N ALA A 245 6.99 0.28 -17.16
CA ALA A 245 6.00 -0.62 -16.63
C ALA A 245 4.60 -0.09 -16.92
N TRP A 246 3.68 -1.02 -17.06
CA TRP A 246 2.27 -0.80 -17.36
C TRP A 246 1.42 -1.72 -16.50
N ASN A 247 0.14 -1.40 -16.39
CA ASN A 247 -0.83 -2.34 -15.86
C ASN A 247 -1.49 -3.11 -17.01
N PHE A 248 -1.80 -4.37 -16.76
CA PHE A 248 -2.50 -5.24 -17.70
C PHE A 248 -3.76 -5.75 -17.02
N VAL A 249 -4.92 -5.46 -17.60
CA VAL A 249 -6.22 -5.72 -16.98
C VAL A 249 -7.12 -6.54 -17.89
N SER A 250 -7.78 -7.58 -17.37
CA SER A 250 -8.84 -8.30 -18.08
C SER A 250 -10.22 -8.05 -17.50
N THR A 251 -11.22 -8.09 -18.37
CA THR A 251 -12.62 -7.89 -18.02
C THR A 251 -13.39 -9.21 -18.05
N PRO A 252 -14.20 -9.55 -17.03
CA PRO A 252 -14.83 -10.87 -16.92
C PRO A 252 -15.81 -11.19 -18.05
N LEU A 253 -16.66 -10.23 -18.45
CA LEU A 253 -17.75 -10.46 -19.40
C LEU A 253 -17.37 -10.35 -20.89
N ASN A 254 -16.10 -10.08 -21.24
CA ASN A 254 -15.64 -10.05 -22.63
C ASN A 254 -14.62 -11.17 -22.91
N ASN A 255 -14.97 -12.42 -22.60
CA ASN A 255 -14.11 -13.60 -22.74
C ASN A 255 -12.71 -13.45 -22.10
N GLY A 256 -12.59 -12.63 -21.05
CA GLY A 256 -11.29 -12.35 -20.43
C GLY A 256 -10.33 -11.55 -21.30
N THR A 257 -10.82 -10.77 -22.27
CA THR A 257 -9.99 -9.88 -23.09
C THR A 257 -9.13 -8.98 -22.21
N TRP A 258 -7.84 -8.91 -22.53
CA TRP A 258 -6.86 -8.12 -21.82
C TRP A 258 -6.57 -6.77 -22.48
N TYR A 259 -6.31 -5.78 -21.65
CA TYR A 259 -6.03 -4.40 -22.04
C TYR A 259 -4.80 -3.88 -21.30
N PHE A 260 -3.96 -3.15 -22.03
CA PHE A 260 -2.88 -2.36 -21.46
C PHE A 260 -3.44 -1.05 -20.94
N VAL A 261 -2.96 -0.68 -19.75
CA VAL A 261 -3.32 0.51 -19.01
C VAL A 261 -2.03 1.29 -18.75
N ASP A 262 -1.90 2.44 -19.41
CA ASP A 262 -0.74 3.32 -19.27
C ASP A 262 -1.10 4.59 -18.50
N ILE A 263 -0.71 4.61 -17.22
CA ILE A 263 -1.04 5.71 -16.30
C ILE A 263 -0.27 7.00 -16.65
N TYR A 264 0.93 6.90 -17.25
CA TYR A 264 1.81 8.08 -17.45
C TYR A 264 2.24 8.32 -18.90
N GLY A 265 2.37 7.30 -19.73
CA GLY A 265 2.85 7.42 -21.11
C GLY A 265 1.83 8.02 -22.07
N ASN A 266 0.53 7.94 -21.78
CA ASN A 266 -0.53 8.57 -22.59
C ASN A 266 -1.35 9.58 -21.77
N SER A 267 -0.66 10.55 -21.18
CA SER A 267 -1.23 11.56 -20.28
C SER A 267 -2.49 12.24 -20.84
N LYS A 268 -2.50 12.52 -22.14
CA LYS A 268 -3.63 13.15 -22.86
C LYS A 268 -4.95 12.41 -22.68
N ASN A 269 -4.92 11.07 -22.58
CA ASN A 269 -6.13 10.27 -22.39
C ASN A 269 -6.68 10.34 -20.95
N LEU A 270 -5.87 10.75 -19.96
CA LEU A 270 -6.27 10.91 -18.57
C LEU A 270 -6.57 12.37 -18.17
N ASP A 271 -6.10 13.33 -18.96
CA ASP A 271 -6.28 14.76 -18.67
C ASP A 271 -7.71 15.26 -18.95
N CYS A 272 -8.53 14.49 -19.68
CA CYS A 272 -9.93 14.83 -19.91
C CYS A 272 -10.80 14.56 -18.67
N CYS A 273 -11.91 15.32 -18.53
CA CYS A 273 -12.87 15.17 -17.43
C CYS A 273 -13.83 13.98 -17.61
N VAL A 274 -13.74 13.26 -18.73
CA VAL A 274 -14.70 12.23 -19.15
C VAL A 274 -13.95 10.93 -19.47
N TYR A 275 -14.57 9.80 -19.18
CA TYR A 275 -14.07 8.48 -19.56
C TYR A 275 -13.65 8.42 -21.03
N ASN A 276 -12.44 7.92 -21.30
CA ASN A 276 -11.92 7.68 -22.64
C ASN A 276 -11.66 6.17 -22.84
N SER A 277 -12.38 5.55 -23.78
CA SER A 277 -12.23 4.13 -24.09
C SER A 277 -10.84 3.76 -24.62
N ASP A 278 -10.16 4.69 -25.30
CA ASP A 278 -8.83 4.47 -25.89
C ASP A 278 -7.73 4.37 -24.83
N PHE A 279 -8.06 4.66 -23.56
CA PHE A 279 -7.20 4.38 -22.43
C PHE A 279 -6.92 2.87 -22.27
N PHE A 280 -7.90 2.02 -22.58
CA PHE A 280 -7.77 0.56 -22.50
C PHE A 280 -7.32 0.01 -23.84
N MET A 281 -6.01 -0.10 -24.04
CA MET A 281 -5.44 -0.48 -25.33
C MET A 281 -5.38 -2.00 -25.50
N HIS A 282 -5.85 -2.50 -26.63
CA HIS A 282 -5.56 -3.87 -27.04
C HIS A 282 -4.07 -4.07 -27.33
N GLN A 283 -3.60 -5.31 -27.27
CA GLN A 283 -2.19 -5.68 -27.48
C GLN A 283 -1.61 -5.11 -28.78
N ASN A 284 -2.32 -5.22 -29.90
CA ASN A 284 -1.83 -4.70 -31.18
C ASN A 284 -1.71 -3.17 -31.17
N THR A 285 -2.70 -2.48 -30.62
CA THR A 285 -2.69 -1.01 -30.46
C THR A 285 -1.52 -0.58 -29.59
N PHE A 286 -1.31 -1.26 -28.46
CA PHE A 286 -0.23 -0.96 -27.54
C PHE A 286 1.15 -1.19 -28.17
N LYS A 287 1.34 -2.32 -28.87
CA LYS A 287 2.57 -2.65 -29.60
C LYS A 287 2.99 -1.54 -30.55
N TRP A 288 2.09 -1.12 -31.45
CA TRP A 288 2.41 -0.13 -32.47
C TRP A 288 2.44 1.31 -31.93
N ASN A 289 1.52 1.68 -31.04
CA ASN A 289 1.41 3.08 -30.64
C ASN A 289 2.34 3.50 -29.50
N ILE A 290 2.74 2.56 -28.64
CA ILE A 290 3.56 2.85 -27.46
C ILE A 290 4.95 2.25 -27.58
N LEU A 291 5.06 0.94 -27.86
CA LEU A 291 6.37 0.28 -27.84
C LEU A 291 7.27 0.76 -28.97
N GLU A 292 6.73 0.83 -30.17
CA GLU A 292 7.50 1.29 -31.31
C GLU A 292 8.08 2.70 -31.06
N LYS A 293 7.29 3.62 -30.50
CA LYS A 293 7.75 4.97 -30.16
C LYS A 293 8.81 4.96 -29.07
N VAL A 294 8.56 4.25 -27.97
CA VAL A 294 9.48 4.16 -26.83
C VAL A 294 10.85 3.60 -27.24
N TYR A 295 10.88 2.55 -28.06
CA TYR A 295 12.13 1.94 -28.52
C TYR A 295 12.81 2.76 -29.63
N LYS A 296 12.05 3.35 -30.57
CA LYS A 296 12.58 4.27 -31.60
C LYS A 296 13.22 5.50 -30.97
N GLU A 297 12.56 6.15 -30.01
CA GLU A 297 13.05 7.37 -29.36
C GLU A 297 14.35 7.15 -28.58
N LYS A 298 14.52 5.98 -27.95
CA LYS A 298 15.72 5.68 -27.15
C LYS A 298 16.89 5.12 -27.96
N LYS A 299 16.76 4.96 -29.29
CA LYS A 299 17.74 4.24 -30.13
C LYS A 299 18.12 2.88 -29.55
N LEU A 300 17.25 2.28 -28.75
CA LEU A 300 17.42 0.90 -28.36
C LEU A 300 17.26 0.09 -29.64
N ALA A 301 18.06 -0.97 -29.81
CA ALA A 301 17.89 -1.87 -30.94
C ALA A 301 16.44 -2.36 -30.92
N ILE A 302 15.64 -1.80 -31.80
CA ILE A 302 14.36 -2.37 -32.19
C ILE A 302 14.75 -3.69 -32.83
N PRO A 303 14.14 -4.83 -32.46
CA PRO A 303 14.23 -6.02 -33.30
C PRO A 303 13.95 -5.56 -34.74
N SER A 304 14.95 -5.62 -35.62
CA SER A 304 14.97 -4.85 -36.87
C SER A 304 13.73 -5.10 -37.72
N GLU A 305 13.25 -4.09 -38.46
CA GLU A 305 12.11 -4.20 -39.40
C GLU A 305 12.30 -5.32 -40.45
N ASP A 306 13.53 -5.77 -40.68
CA ASP A 306 13.89 -6.83 -41.63
C ASP A 306 14.05 -8.25 -41.02
N ASN A 307 13.84 -8.43 -39.72
CA ASN A 307 13.78 -9.75 -39.11
C ASN A 307 12.40 -9.95 -38.47
N ASP A 308 11.74 -11.07 -38.81
CA ASP A 308 10.48 -11.57 -38.23
C ASP A 308 10.50 -11.80 -36.69
N ASP A 309 11.49 -11.27 -35.98
CA ASP A 309 11.70 -11.45 -34.53
C ASP A 309 10.81 -10.51 -33.66
N TRP A 310 10.00 -9.66 -34.31
CA TRP A 310 8.88 -8.96 -33.67
C TRP A 310 7.76 -9.90 -33.18
N ASP A 311 7.84 -11.20 -33.48
CA ASP A 311 7.00 -12.23 -32.88
C ASP A 311 7.46 -12.63 -31.47
N ASN A 312 8.61 -12.14 -31.01
CA ASN A 312 9.23 -12.49 -29.73
C ASN A 312 9.38 -11.32 -28.74
N TRP A 313 8.79 -10.15 -29.05
CA TRP A 313 8.86 -8.97 -28.17
C TRP A 313 8.36 -9.25 -26.74
N ASP A 314 7.41 -10.17 -26.61
CA ASP A 314 6.82 -10.62 -25.35
C ASP A 314 7.78 -11.42 -24.47
N LYS A 315 8.91 -11.92 -25.01
CA LYS A 315 9.95 -12.62 -24.25
C LYS A 315 10.86 -11.69 -23.44
N GLU A 316 10.84 -10.40 -23.75
CA GLU A 316 11.62 -9.38 -23.04
C GLU A 316 10.84 -8.72 -21.88
N TRP A 317 9.69 -9.30 -21.55
CA TRP A 317 8.70 -8.73 -20.65
C TRP A 317 8.43 -9.64 -19.47
N VAL A 318 8.30 -9.01 -18.32
CA VAL A 318 8.14 -9.65 -17.03
C VAL A 318 6.78 -9.27 -16.46
N VAL A 319 6.03 -10.26 -16.00
CA VAL A 319 4.84 -10.04 -15.17
C VAL A 319 5.24 -10.07 -13.70
N TYR A 320 4.94 -8.99 -12.98
CA TYR A 320 5.14 -8.91 -11.54
C TYR A 320 3.86 -9.34 -10.83
N ASN A 321 3.83 -10.61 -10.44
CA ASN A 321 2.70 -11.22 -9.73
C ASN A 321 2.64 -10.81 -8.25
N ASP A 322 3.71 -10.28 -7.67
CA ASP A 322 3.74 -9.85 -6.29
C ASP A 322 3.06 -8.48 -6.09
N ARG A 323 2.45 -8.29 -4.91
CA ARG A 323 1.69 -7.07 -4.59
C ARG A 323 2.54 -5.94 -4.01
N ILE A 324 3.68 -6.27 -3.39
CA ILE A 324 4.39 -5.32 -2.51
C ILE A 324 5.77 -4.96 -3.04
N GLY A 325 6.51 -5.82 -3.72
CA GLY A 325 7.86 -5.50 -4.20
C GLY A 325 8.89 -5.46 -3.10
N CYS A 326 9.34 -6.62 -2.62
CA CYS A 326 10.44 -6.68 -1.67
C CYS A 326 11.64 -7.36 -2.32
N GLU A 327 12.73 -6.62 -2.52
CA GLU A 327 14.04 -7.24 -2.77
C GLU A 327 14.41 -8.15 -1.58
N GLY A 328 14.88 -9.37 -1.85
CA GLY A 328 15.51 -10.22 -0.83
C GLY A 328 14.63 -11.21 -0.05
N GLY A 329 13.46 -11.61 -0.56
CA GLY A 329 12.94 -12.95 -0.24
C GLY A 329 12.43 -13.21 1.18
N VAL A 330 11.77 -12.23 1.83
CA VAL A 330 10.99 -12.52 3.07
C VAL A 330 9.50 -12.67 2.80
N ASN A 331 9.10 -12.95 1.55
CA ASN A 331 7.75 -13.45 1.28
C ASN A 331 7.74 -14.97 1.49
N GLN A 332 7.23 -15.41 2.64
CA GLN A 332 6.83 -16.81 2.85
C GLN A 332 5.66 -17.24 1.95
N TYR A 333 5.19 -16.40 1.02
CA TYR A 333 3.98 -16.63 0.24
C TYR A 333 4.06 -16.44 -1.27
N VAL A 334 5.21 -16.07 -1.88
CA VAL A 334 5.27 -16.01 -3.35
C VAL A 334 6.71 -16.28 -3.80
N TYR A 335 6.88 -17.24 -4.71
CA TYR A 335 8.06 -17.34 -5.57
C TYR A 335 8.37 -15.96 -6.18
N PRO A 336 9.62 -15.63 -6.56
CA PRO A 336 9.85 -14.60 -7.56
C PRO A 336 9.32 -15.11 -8.91
N ASP A 337 7.98 -15.22 -9.06
CA ASP A 337 7.33 -15.59 -10.32
C ASP A 337 7.29 -14.35 -11.22
N VAL A 338 8.48 -13.99 -11.69
CA VAL A 338 8.66 -13.27 -12.94
C VAL A 338 8.19 -14.22 -14.03
N ASP A 339 6.89 -14.16 -14.34
CA ASP A 339 6.36 -14.94 -15.45
C ASP A 339 6.76 -14.27 -16.76
N ASN A 340 7.13 -15.10 -17.73
CA ASN A 340 7.31 -14.65 -19.09
C ASN A 340 5.95 -14.19 -19.64
N PHE A 341 5.85 -12.91 -20.01
CA PHE A 341 4.61 -12.31 -20.49
C PHE A 341 4.00 -13.10 -21.67
N SER A 342 4.84 -13.67 -22.54
CA SER A 342 4.40 -14.53 -23.65
C SER A 342 3.49 -15.70 -23.24
N ILE A 343 3.66 -16.23 -22.03
CA ILE A 343 2.86 -17.33 -21.49
C ILE A 343 1.47 -16.84 -21.07
N TRP A 344 1.39 -15.64 -20.49
CA TRP A 344 0.16 -14.99 -20.06
C TRP A 344 -0.76 -14.65 -21.25
N ILE A 345 -0.22 -14.03 -22.30
CA ILE A 345 -1.02 -13.63 -23.48
C ILE A 345 -1.48 -14.83 -24.31
N LYS A 346 -0.76 -15.96 -24.27
CA LYS A 346 -1.16 -17.20 -24.96
C LYS A 346 -2.17 -18.03 -24.15
N GLY A 347 -2.65 -17.52 -23.01
CA GLY A 347 -3.65 -18.19 -22.17
C GLY A 347 -3.18 -19.50 -21.53
N LYS A 348 -1.86 -19.70 -21.44
CA LYS A 348 -1.27 -20.95 -20.92
C LYS A 348 -0.97 -20.93 -19.42
N VAL A 349 -1.27 -19.82 -18.74
CA VAL A 349 -1.10 -19.72 -17.28
C VAL A 349 -2.33 -20.29 -16.59
N THR A 350 -2.22 -21.53 -16.14
CA THR A 350 -3.07 -22.04 -15.05
C THR A 350 -2.63 -21.36 -13.76
N VAL A 351 -3.28 -20.26 -13.38
CA VAL A 351 -3.09 -19.67 -12.06
C VAL A 351 -3.54 -20.71 -11.03
N PRO A 352 -2.67 -21.19 -10.13
CA PRO A 352 -3.06 -22.22 -9.19
C PRO A 352 -4.23 -21.70 -8.33
N PRO A 353 -5.31 -22.48 -8.14
CA PRO A 353 -6.56 -22.03 -7.52
C PRO A 353 -6.48 -21.80 -5.99
N LYS A 354 -5.29 -21.57 -5.43
CA LYS A 354 -5.06 -21.49 -3.97
C LYS A 354 -4.72 -20.08 -3.50
N TYR A 355 -5.64 -19.14 -3.68
CA TYR A 355 -5.69 -17.95 -2.83
C TYR A 355 -7.13 -17.75 -2.36
N ILE A 356 -7.56 -18.62 -1.45
CA ILE A 356 -8.79 -18.42 -0.67
C ILE A 356 -8.47 -17.30 0.30
N PHE A 357 -8.92 -16.08 0.00
CA PHE A 357 -8.94 -14.99 0.95
C PHE A 357 -9.99 -15.33 2.01
N PHE A 358 -9.54 -15.60 3.24
CA PHE A 358 -10.45 -15.56 4.38
C PHE A 358 -10.80 -14.08 4.62
N TYR A 359 -11.95 -13.66 4.09
CA TYR A 359 -12.65 -12.51 4.64
C TYR A 359 -13.09 -12.91 6.06
N VAL A 360 -12.45 -12.35 7.08
CA VAL A 360 -12.90 -12.41 8.47
C VAL A 360 -13.29 -11.03 8.91
#